data_AF-A0A517TRZ5-F1
#
_entry.id   AF-A0A517TRZ5-F1
#
_cell.length_a   1.000
_cell.length_b   1.000
_cell.length_c   1.000
_cell.angle_alpha   90.00
_cell.angle_beta   90.00
_cell.angle_gamma   90.00
#
_symmetry.space_group_name_H-M   'P 1'
#
loop_
_entity.id
_entity.type
_entity.pdbx_description
1 polymer ?
#
loop_
_entity_poly.entity_id
_entity_poly.type
_entity_poly.pdbx_seq_one_letter_code
_entity_poly.pdbx_strand_id
1 'polypeptide(L)'
;MDGVAGVEVGWYTATIMSTSDFLHRYLEPVALALTPQSARAILAVKPMPTDVARIEELGRKANEGILSDEERDEYRAYVDAGDMIAILKAKARLTLAHQTDQ
;
A
#
# COMPACT_ATOMS: atom_id res chain seq x y z
N MET A 1 40.71 -2.19 -21.22
CA MET A 1 41.06 -3.62 -21.09
C MET A 1 41.27 -3.94 -19.63
N ASP A 2 40.31 -4.31 -18.81
CA ASP A 2 38.85 -4.23 -18.77
C ASP A 2 38.48 -4.60 -17.33
N GLY A 3 37.31 -4.16 -16.85
CA GLY A 3 36.59 -4.92 -15.83
C GLY A 3 36.59 -4.38 -14.41
N VAL A 4 35.78 -3.33 -14.17
CA VAL A 4 34.66 -3.27 -13.20
C VAL A 4 34.45 -4.51 -12.29
N ALA A 5 34.04 -4.44 -11.03
CA ALA A 5 33.43 -3.35 -10.26
C ALA A 5 33.58 -3.63 -8.76
N GLY A 6 33.86 -2.59 -7.98
CA GLY A 6 33.47 -2.55 -6.58
C GLY A 6 31.95 -2.58 -6.50
N VAL A 7 31.40 -3.50 -5.71
CA VAL A 7 29.97 -3.54 -5.41
C VAL A 7 29.68 -2.32 -4.51
N GLU A 8 29.29 -1.22 -5.14
CA GLU A 8 28.76 -0.06 -4.43
C GLU A 8 27.44 -0.44 -3.77
N VAL A 9 27.42 -0.27 -2.44
CA VAL A 9 26.28 -0.39 -1.55
C VAL A 9 25.33 0.78 -1.85
N GLY A 10 24.59 0.67 -2.97
CA GLY A 10 23.77 1.74 -3.54
C GLY A 10 22.27 1.65 -3.26
N TRP A 11 21.83 1.03 -2.17
CA TRP A 11 20.40 0.83 -1.87
C TRP A 11 19.88 1.54 -0.61
N TYR A 12 20.62 2.52 -0.07
CA TYR A 12 20.25 3.20 1.19
C TYR A 12 20.14 4.74 1.16
N THR A 13 20.36 5.43 0.03
CA THR A 13 20.47 6.91 0.04
C THR A 13 19.38 7.67 -0.71
N ALA A 14 18.31 7.01 -1.14
CA ALA A 14 17.02 7.68 -1.14
C ALA A 14 16.34 7.21 0.13
N THR A 15 16.07 8.12 1.07
CA THR A 15 14.99 7.90 2.02
C THR A 15 13.79 7.47 1.18
N ILE A 16 13.49 6.18 1.14
CA ILE A 16 12.23 5.69 0.61
C ILE A 16 11.22 6.27 1.57
N MET A 17 10.73 7.48 1.27
CA MET A 17 9.42 7.87 1.73
C MET A 17 8.53 6.82 1.11
N SER A 18 8.18 5.80 1.90
CA SER A 18 7.27 4.77 1.43
C SER A 18 6.05 5.51 0.91
N THR A 19 5.43 5.02 -0.18
CA THR A 19 4.13 5.55 -0.63
C THR A 19 3.18 5.71 0.56
N SER A 20 3.33 4.83 1.56
CA SER A 20 2.66 4.90 2.85
C SER A 20 2.91 6.17 3.67
N ASP A 21 4.15 6.66 3.81
CA ASP A 21 4.48 7.86 4.59
C ASP A 21 3.93 9.13 3.92
N PHE A 22 4.04 9.19 2.59
CA PHE A 22 3.45 10.26 1.80
C PHE A 22 1.92 10.27 1.94
N LEU A 23 1.28 9.11 1.69
CA LEU A 23 -0.18 8.99 1.81
C LEU A 23 -0.67 9.27 3.22
N HIS A 24 0.07 8.85 4.25
CA HIS A 24 -0.30 9.09 5.64
C HIS A 24 -0.44 10.59 5.94
N ARG A 25 0.55 11.40 5.51
CA ARG A 25 0.55 12.86 5.67
C ARG A 25 -0.54 13.53 4.85
N TYR A 26 -0.73 13.14 3.59
CA TYR A 26 -1.69 13.77 2.70
C TYR A 26 -3.15 13.42 3.02
N LEU A 27 -3.40 12.25 3.61
CA LEU A 27 -4.74 11.81 4.01
C LEU A 27 -5.12 12.30 5.42
N GLU A 28 -4.30 13.10 6.09
CA GLU A 28 -4.64 13.68 7.40
C GLU A 28 -5.89 14.57 7.37
N PRO A 29 -6.05 15.52 6.42
CA PRO A 29 -7.29 16.30 6.33
C PRO A 29 -8.52 15.44 6.02
N VAL A 30 -8.34 14.34 5.28
CA VAL A 30 -9.42 13.39 4.98
C VAL A 30 -9.90 12.72 6.26
N ALA A 31 -8.99 12.29 7.15
CA ALA A 31 -9.33 11.70 8.43
C ALA A 31 -10.17 12.64 9.31
N LEU A 32 -9.81 13.92 9.35
CA LEU A 32 -10.53 14.95 10.10
C LEU A 32 -11.95 15.20 9.56
N ALA A 33 -12.17 14.97 8.28
CA ALA A 33 -13.49 15.13 7.64
C ALA A 33 -14.37 13.87 7.72
N LEU A 34 -13.86 12.73 8.22
CA LEU A 34 -14.63 11.50 8.29
C LEU A 34 -15.76 11.60 9.31
N THR A 35 -16.98 11.31 8.86
CA THR A 35 -18.12 11.04 9.72
C THR A 35 -18.10 9.58 10.20
N PRO A 36 -18.77 9.24 11.33
CA PRO A 36 -18.83 7.85 11.79
C PRO A 36 -19.43 6.90 10.74
N GLN A 37 -20.40 7.38 9.95
CA GLN A 37 -20.98 6.60 8.85
C GLN A 37 -19.95 6.29 7.78
N SER A 38 -19.20 7.31 7.31
CA SER A 38 -18.16 7.12 6.30
C SER A 38 -17.00 6.24 6.80
N ALA A 39 -16.60 6.39 8.06
CA ALA A 39 -15.59 5.55 8.69
C ALA A 39 -16.01 4.07 8.70
N ARG A 40 -17.27 3.76 9.08
CA ARG A 40 -17.79 2.39 9.01
C ARG A 40 -17.84 1.84 7.59
N ALA A 41 -18.21 2.65 6.60
CA ALA A 41 -18.21 2.25 5.20
C ALA A 41 -16.80 1.88 4.71
N ILE A 42 -15.78 2.67 5.06
CA ILE A 42 -14.37 2.39 4.75
C ILE A 42 -13.92 1.06 5.39
N LEU A 43 -14.30 0.80 6.64
CA LEU A 43 -13.95 -0.46 7.32
C LEU A 43 -14.60 -1.68 6.66
N ALA A 44 -15.77 -1.52 6.04
CA ALA A 44 -16.49 -2.58 5.34
C ALA A 44 -15.91 -2.92 3.95
N VAL A 45 -15.00 -2.10 3.41
CA VAL A 45 -14.34 -2.38 2.12
C VAL A 45 -13.57 -3.70 2.21
N LYS A 46 -13.79 -4.60 1.26
CA LYS A 46 -13.09 -5.88 1.14
C LYS A 46 -12.50 -6.02 -0.26
N PRO A 47 -11.33 -6.63 -0.41
CA PRO A 47 -10.81 -6.97 -1.73
C PRO A 47 -11.76 -7.96 -2.42
N MET A 48 -11.89 -7.85 -3.74
CA MET A 48 -12.70 -8.81 -4.50
C MET A 48 -11.97 -10.16 -4.54
N PRO A 49 -12.70 -11.30 -4.50
CA PRO A 49 -12.06 -12.63 -4.56
C PRO A 49 -11.18 -12.82 -5.80
N THR A 50 -11.56 -12.21 -6.93
CA THR A 50 -10.79 -12.22 -8.17
C THR A 50 -9.45 -11.51 -8.04
N ASP A 51 -9.42 -10.37 -7.33
CA ASP A 51 -8.19 -9.62 -7.09
C ASP A 51 -7.26 -10.39 -6.15
N VAL A 52 -7.81 -11.02 -5.10
CA VAL A 52 -7.03 -11.86 -4.19
C VAL A 52 -6.35 -13.00 -4.94
N ALA A 53 -7.11 -13.75 -5.75
CA ALA A 53 -6.56 -14.85 -6.53
C ALA A 53 -5.48 -14.38 -7.53
N ARG A 54 -5.68 -13.20 -8.15
CA ARG A 54 -4.69 -12.63 -9.08
C ARG A 54 -3.42 -12.20 -8.36
N ILE A 55 -3.52 -11.55 -7.20
CA ILE A 55 -2.39 -11.15 -6.35
C ILE A 55 -1.59 -12.38 -5.89
N GLU A 56 -2.27 -13.46 -5.49
CA GLU A 56 -1.62 -14.71 -5.08
C GLU A 56 -0.83 -15.34 -6.25
N GLU A 57 -1.42 -15.37 -7.43
CA GLU A 57 -0.75 -15.88 -8.63
C GLU A 57 0.49 -15.05 -9.00
N LEU A 58 0.35 -13.72 -9.02
CA LEU A 58 1.46 -12.80 -9.27
C LEU A 58 2.57 -12.95 -8.21
N GLY A 59 2.19 -13.15 -6.94
CA GLY A 59 3.13 -13.43 -5.86
C GLY A 59 3.93 -14.72 -6.07
N ARG A 60 3.29 -15.81 -6.52
CA ARG A 60 4.02 -17.05 -6.87
C ARG A 60 4.99 -16.82 -8.03
N LYS A 61 4.52 -16.19 -9.12
CA LYS A 61 5.35 -15.89 -10.29
C LYS A 61 6.56 -15.01 -9.93
N ALA A 62 6.37 -14.05 -9.03
CA ALA A 62 7.45 -13.20 -8.52
C ALA A 62 8.50 -14.02 -7.77
N ASN A 63 8.07 -14.95 -6.90
CA ASN A 63 8.97 -15.85 -6.17
C ASN A 63 9.72 -16.83 -7.10
N GLU A 64 9.08 -17.24 -8.19
CA GLU A 64 9.67 -18.10 -9.23
C GLU A 64 10.57 -17.32 -10.20
N GLY A 65 10.58 -15.97 -10.13
CA GLY A 65 11.39 -15.12 -10.99
C GLY A 65 10.88 -15.02 -12.44
N ILE A 66 9.62 -15.36 -12.69
CA ILE A 66 9.01 -15.45 -14.03
C ILE A 66 7.97 -14.36 -14.30
N LEU A 67 7.92 -13.33 -13.45
CA LEU A 67 6.99 -12.21 -13.60
C LEU A 67 7.38 -11.37 -14.82
N SER A 68 6.46 -11.17 -15.77
CA SER A 68 6.68 -10.20 -16.86
C SER A 68 6.71 -8.77 -16.34
N ASP A 69 7.15 -7.82 -17.17
CA ASP A 69 7.16 -6.41 -16.80
C ASP A 69 5.72 -5.87 -16.62
N GLU A 70 4.79 -6.26 -17.49
CA GLU A 70 3.38 -5.91 -17.35
C GLU A 70 2.75 -6.50 -16.08
N GLU A 71 3.11 -7.75 -15.76
CA GLU A 71 2.64 -8.41 -14.53
C GLU A 71 3.24 -7.77 -13.28
N ARG A 72 4.46 -7.22 -13.37
CA ARG A 72 5.10 -6.48 -12.28
C ARG A 72 4.39 -5.16 -12.02
N ASP A 73 4.02 -4.44 -13.08
CA ASP A 73 3.25 -3.19 -12.97
C ASP A 73 1.85 -3.44 -12.39
N GLU A 74 1.18 -4.51 -12.85
CA GLU A 74 -0.09 -4.95 -12.28
C GLU A 74 0.04 -5.29 -10.78
N TYR A 75 1.07 -6.07 -10.44
CA TYR A 75 1.32 -6.45 -9.05
C TYR A 75 1.62 -5.24 -8.16
N ARG A 76 2.39 -4.28 -8.67
CA ARG A 76 2.67 -3.02 -8.00
C ARG A 76 1.40 -2.21 -7.75
N ALA A 77 0.51 -2.12 -8.73
CA ALA A 77 -0.77 -1.41 -8.59
C ALA A 77 -1.65 -2.01 -7.49
N TYR A 78 -1.68 -3.35 -7.36
CA TYR A 78 -2.38 -4.01 -6.26
C TYR A 78 -1.79 -3.69 -4.89
N VAL A 79 -0.46 -3.68 -4.76
CA VAL A 79 0.23 -3.32 -3.51
C VAL A 79 -0.07 -1.87 -3.13
N ASP A 80 0.09 -0.94 -4.06
CA ASP A 80 -0.14 0.49 -3.81
C ASP A 80 -1.62 0.76 -3.41
N ALA A 81 -2.58 0.09 -4.05
CA ALA A 81 -3.99 0.17 -3.67
C ALA A 81 -4.25 -0.42 -2.27
N GLY A 82 -3.62 -1.55 -1.96
CA GLY A 82 -3.70 -2.21 -0.65
C GLY A 82 -3.20 -1.30 0.48
N ASP A 83 -2.04 -0.66 0.29
CA ASP A 83 -1.44 0.27 1.24
C ASP A 83 -2.37 1.47 1.49
N MET A 84 -2.93 2.05 0.43
CA MET A 84 -3.87 3.17 0.55
C MET A 84 -5.13 2.77 1.36
N ILE A 85 -5.71 1.60 1.07
CA ILE A 85 -6.87 1.09 1.81
C ILE A 85 -6.51 0.86 3.28
N ALA A 86 -5.32 0.32 3.57
CA ALA A 86 -4.85 0.08 4.93
C ALA A 86 -4.76 1.38 5.73
N ILE A 87 -4.21 2.45 5.13
CA ILE A 87 -4.12 3.78 5.75
C ILE A 87 -5.51 4.37 6.02
N LEU A 88 -6.42 4.30 5.03
CA LEU A 88 -7.79 4.78 5.20
C LEU A 88 -8.52 4.03 6.32
N LYS A 89 -8.35 2.71 6.40
CA LYS A 89 -8.92 1.91 7.50
C LYS A 89 -8.31 2.25 8.85
N ALA A 90 -7.01 2.53 8.93
CA ALA A 90 -6.38 2.98 10.17
C ALA A 90 -6.98 4.30 10.65
N LYS A 91 -7.11 5.28 9.76
CA LYS A 91 -7.73 6.58 10.05
C LYS A 91 -9.20 6.45 10.45
N ALA A 92 -9.98 5.61 9.75
CA ALA A 92 -11.37 5.33 10.11
C ALA A 92 -11.54 4.74 11.52
N ARG A 93 -10.63 3.85 11.96
CA ARG A 93 -10.64 3.31 13.34
C ARG A 93 -10.38 4.42 14.36
N LEU A 94 -9.43 5.31 14.10
CA LEU A 94 -9.12 6.45 14.97
C LEU A 94 -10.33 7.40 15.09
N THR A 95 -10.99 7.72 13.98
CA THR A 95 -12.21 8.55 13.98
C THR A 95 -13.29 7.97 14.90
N LEU A 96 -13.53 6.65 14.83
CA LEU A 96 -14.55 6.00 15.67
C LEU A 96 -14.14 5.90 17.14
N ALA A 97 -12.84 5.74 17.43
CA ALA A 97 -12.32 5.73 18.79
C ALA A 97 -12.52 7.11 19.47
N HIS A 98 -12.13 8.20 18.79
CA HIS A 98 -12.25 9.56 19.34
C HIS A 98 -13.68 10.05 19.54
N GLN A 99 -14.66 9.44 18.86
CA GLN A 99 -16.08 9.77 19.03
C GLN A 99 -16.75 9.06 20.21
N THR A 100 -16.09 8.07 20.80
CA THR A 100 -16.59 7.38 22.01
C THR A 100 -16.23 8.15 23.29
N ASP A 101 -15.26 9.08 23.20
CA ASP A 101 -14.79 9.94 24.29
C ASP A 101 -15.48 11.33 24.34
N GLN A 102 -16.48 11.57 23.49
CA GLN A 102 -17.32 12.80 23.45
C GLN A 102 -18.74 12.47 23.86
#